data_AF-A0A4T0FP42-F1
#
_entry.id   AF-A0A4T0FP42-F1
#
_cell.length_a   1.000
_cell.length_b   1.000
_cell.length_c   1.000
_cell.angle_alpha   90.00
_cell.angle_beta   90.00
_cell.angle_gamma   90.00
#
_symmetry.space_group_name_H-M   'P 1'
#
loop_
_entity.id
_entity.type
_entity.pdbx_description
1 polymer ?
#
loop_
_entity_poly.entity_id
_entity_poly.type
_entity_poly.pdbx_seq_one_letter_code
_entity_poly.pdbx_strand_id
1 'polypeptide(L)'
;MRYYTIAAATAVVGFASYAVYFDYKRRNDTEFRKSLKKAAVKQGKAEKAAAEKGAKEMQVAIKAAVLEANVEVEAFKRSVTGAEQGEAYFMQNVGNGEVLASMGPESALKAATAFFKALKVYPSPVELLMIYERTVPPHIFQLVMQMTSQEVANAQGQKPEQEESKAGSIEEQATQESQKPASSAPSGTPASAPSDTSSHEWENINGSETNKQS
;
A
#
# COMPACT_ATOMS: atom_id res chain seq x y z
N MET A 1 -33.68 -4.75 77.50
CA MET A 1 -34.13 -4.28 76.17
C MET A 1 -33.73 -2.83 75.87
N ARG A 2 -34.38 -1.79 76.42
CA ARG A 2 -34.18 -0.36 76.01
C ARG A 2 -32.72 0.11 75.83
N TYR A 3 -31.77 -0.32 76.66
CA TYR A 3 -30.36 0.05 76.52
C TYR A 3 -29.71 -0.51 75.23
N TYR A 4 -30.04 -1.74 74.82
CA TYR A 4 -29.52 -2.34 73.59
C TYR A 4 -30.02 -1.64 72.33
N THR A 5 -31.28 -1.19 72.32
CA THR A 5 -31.82 -0.43 71.18
C THR A 5 -31.17 0.95 71.03
N ILE A 6 -30.80 1.59 72.15
CA ILE A 6 -30.06 2.86 72.13
C ILE A 6 -28.61 2.62 71.64
N ALA A 7 -27.93 1.60 72.16
CA ALA A 7 -26.56 1.25 71.75
C ALA A 7 -26.46 0.82 70.27
N ALA A 8 -27.46 0.09 69.76
CA ALA A 8 -27.52 -0.28 68.35
C ALA A 8 -27.73 0.96 67.44
N ALA A 9 -28.61 1.88 67.84
CA ALA A 9 -28.84 3.12 67.09
C ALA A 9 -27.59 4.01 67.04
N THR A 10 -26.87 4.19 68.15
CA THR A 10 -25.63 4.98 68.17
C THR A 10 -24.51 4.30 67.37
N ALA A 11 -24.40 2.97 67.39
CA ALA A 11 -23.45 2.23 66.57
C ALA A 11 -23.70 2.42 65.06
N VAL A 12 -24.96 2.35 64.60
CA VAL A 12 -25.32 2.56 63.19
C VAL A 12 -25.04 4.00 62.76
N VAL A 13 -25.37 5.00 63.58
CA VAL A 13 -25.09 6.42 63.28
C VAL A 13 -23.58 6.68 63.25
N GLY A 14 -22.80 6.10 64.18
CA GLY A 14 -21.34 6.18 64.19
C GLY A 14 -20.71 5.55 62.93
N PHE A 15 -21.18 4.37 62.52
CA PHE A 15 -20.70 3.72 61.30
C PHE A 15 -21.06 4.50 60.03
N ALA A 16 -22.30 4.99 59.92
CA ALA A 16 -22.76 5.76 58.75
C ALA A 16 -22.01 7.09 58.61
N SER A 17 -21.82 7.83 59.71
CA SER A 17 -21.05 9.07 59.72
C SER A 17 -19.56 8.85 59.42
N TYR A 18 -18.96 7.77 59.94
CA TYR A 18 -17.59 7.39 59.55
C TYR A 18 -17.49 7.01 58.06
N ALA A 19 -18.46 6.28 57.50
CA ALA A 19 -18.48 5.92 56.08
C ALA A 19 -18.55 7.16 55.17
N VAL A 20 -19.39 8.15 55.51
CA VAL A 20 -19.48 9.44 54.80
C VAL A 20 -18.18 10.23 54.92
N TYR A 21 -17.59 10.33 56.12
CA TYR A 21 -16.29 10.99 56.32
C TYR A 21 -15.17 10.30 55.54
N PHE A 22 -15.12 8.97 55.54
CA PHE A 22 -14.11 8.18 54.85
C PHE A 22 -14.21 8.34 53.33
N ASP A 23 -15.41 8.30 52.76
CA ASP A 23 -15.59 8.53 51.32
C ASP A 23 -15.28 9.99 50.93
N TYR A 24 -15.65 10.97 51.75
CA TYR A 24 -15.23 12.37 51.55
C TYR A 24 -13.71 12.52 51.55
N LYS A 25 -13.04 11.95 52.56
CA LYS A 25 -11.57 11.95 52.68
C LYS A 25 -10.90 11.28 51.48
N ARG A 26 -11.42 10.14 51.03
CA ARG A 26 -10.96 9.40 49.84
C ARG A 26 -11.13 10.20 48.55
N ARG A 27 -12.27 10.87 48.35
CA ARG A 27 -12.55 11.67 47.14
C ARG A 27 -11.74 12.97 47.07
N ASN A 28 -11.40 13.55 48.22
CA ASN A 28 -10.64 14.81 48.29
C ASN A 28 -9.11 14.63 48.34
N ASP A 29 -8.60 13.40 48.36
CA ASP A 29 -7.16 13.13 48.34
C ASP A 29 -6.50 13.56 47.01
N THR A 30 -5.47 14.41 47.10
CA THR A 30 -4.77 14.91 45.91
C THR A 30 -3.93 13.83 45.22
N GLU A 31 -3.36 12.86 45.96
CA GLU A 31 -2.57 11.78 45.38
C GLU A 31 -3.44 10.73 44.68
N PHE A 32 -4.65 10.46 45.19
CA PHE A 32 -5.62 9.64 44.45
C PHE A 32 -6.02 10.30 43.12
N ARG A 33 -6.27 11.62 43.12
CA ARG A 33 -6.58 12.37 41.88
C ARG A 33 -5.38 12.46 40.93
N LYS A 34 -4.14 12.50 41.45
CA LYS A 34 -2.90 12.42 40.66
C LYS A 34 -2.67 11.01 40.09
N SER A 35 -2.94 9.95 40.85
CA SER A 35 -2.72 8.57 40.41
C SER A 35 -3.70 8.16 39.32
N LEU A 36 -4.99 8.54 39.42
CA LEU A 36 -5.96 8.36 38.34
C LEU A 36 -5.54 9.09 37.05
N LYS A 37 -5.09 10.35 37.14
CA LYS A 37 -4.57 11.09 35.98
C LYS A 37 -3.33 10.42 35.37
N LYS A 38 -2.38 9.97 36.20
CA LYS A 38 -1.19 9.22 35.76
C LYS A 38 -1.57 7.90 35.08
N ALA A 39 -2.56 7.18 35.62
CA ALA A 39 -3.07 5.93 35.06
C ALA A 39 -3.72 6.13 33.68
N ALA A 40 -4.66 7.08 33.56
CA ALA A 40 -5.31 7.40 32.29
C ALA A 40 -4.31 7.87 31.21
N VAL A 41 -3.34 8.72 31.58
CA VAL A 41 -2.26 9.13 30.66
C VAL A 41 -1.35 7.95 30.29
N LYS A 42 -1.10 6.99 31.20
CA LYS A 42 -0.33 5.78 30.90
C LYS A 42 -1.10 4.82 29.98
N GLN A 43 -2.40 4.66 30.19
CA GLN A 43 -3.29 3.85 29.35
C GLN A 43 -3.37 4.43 27.93
N GLY A 44 -3.73 5.70 27.79
CA GLY A 44 -3.77 6.35 26.46
C GLY A 44 -2.42 6.42 25.74
N LYS A 45 -1.29 6.41 26.47
CA LYS A 45 0.05 6.23 25.87
C LYS A 45 0.32 4.78 25.45
N ALA A 46 -0.11 3.79 26.24
CA ALA A 46 0.04 2.38 25.91
C ALA A 46 -0.84 1.96 24.73
N GLU A 47 -2.08 2.44 24.68
CA GLU A 47 -3.02 2.24 23.57
C GLU A 47 -2.48 2.83 22.26
N LYS A 48 -1.99 4.08 22.28
CA LYS A 48 -1.31 4.68 21.12
C LYS A 48 -0.07 3.91 20.70
N ALA A 49 0.78 3.51 21.64
CA ALA A 49 1.97 2.72 21.35
C ALA A 49 1.64 1.31 20.81
N ALA A 50 0.53 0.71 21.22
CA ALA A 50 0.03 -0.55 20.69
C ALA A 50 -0.54 -0.39 19.28
N ALA A 51 -1.35 0.65 19.04
CA ALA A 51 -1.86 0.97 17.70
C ALA A 51 -0.74 1.31 16.71
N GLU A 52 0.26 2.08 17.13
CA GLU A 52 1.46 2.36 16.33
C GLU A 52 2.27 1.09 16.03
N LYS A 53 2.37 0.15 16.97
CA LYS A 53 3.03 -1.14 16.75
C LYS A 53 2.27 -1.98 15.74
N GLY A 54 0.97 -2.21 15.95
CA GLY A 54 0.14 -2.95 15.01
C GLY A 54 0.13 -2.33 13.60
N ALA A 55 0.14 -1.01 13.49
CA ALA A 55 0.28 -0.32 12.20
C ALA A 55 1.65 -0.55 11.55
N LYS A 56 2.75 -0.55 12.32
CA LYS A 56 4.12 -0.83 11.82
C LYS A 56 4.28 -2.31 11.43
N GLU A 57 3.72 -3.23 12.22
CA GLU A 57 3.69 -4.67 11.97
C GLU A 57 2.88 -4.99 10.70
N MET A 58 1.70 -4.38 10.54
CA MET A 58 0.90 -4.47 9.30
C MET A 58 1.63 -3.88 8.09
N GLN A 59 2.30 -2.74 8.23
CA GLN A 59 3.14 -2.15 7.17
C GLN A 59 4.30 -3.05 6.74
N VAL A 60 4.91 -3.80 7.68
CA VAL A 60 5.93 -4.82 7.36
C VAL A 60 5.29 -6.02 6.65
N ALA A 61 4.13 -6.50 7.10
CA ALA A 61 3.41 -7.60 6.46
C ALA A 61 2.96 -7.27 5.03
N ILE A 62 2.45 -6.05 4.79
CA ILE A 62 2.11 -5.54 3.45
C ILE A 62 3.34 -5.50 2.55
N LYS A 63 4.48 -4.98 3.04
CA LYS A 63 5.75 -4.95 2.27
C LYS A 63 6.24 -6.35 1.88
N ALA A 64 6.16 -7.31 2.79
CA ALA A 64 6.51 -8.70 2.52
C ALA A 64 5.57 -9.33 1.46
N ALA A 65 4.25 -9.14 1.61
CA ALA A 65 3.25 -9.66 0.68
C ALA A 65 3.34 -9.05 -0.73
N VAL A 66 3.69 -7.76 -0.85
CA VAL A 66 3.97 -7.12 -2.15
C VAL A 66 5.21 -7.74 -2.81
N LEU A 67 6.29 -7.92 -2.06
CA LEU A 67 7.53 -8.53 -2.57
C LEU A 67 7.29 -9.97 -3.06
N GLU A 68 6.59 -10.79 -2.26
CA GLU A 68 6.22 -12.16 -2.59
C GLU A 68 5.32 -12.22 -3.84
N ALA A 69 4.26 -11.40 -3.87
CA ALA A 69 3.36 -11.31 -5.02
C ALA A 69 4.04 -10.85 -6.31
N ASN A 70 5.00 -9.93 -6.22
CA ASN A 70 5.81 -9.51 -7.36
C ASN A 70 6.66 -10.67 -7.90
N VAL A 71 7.36 -11.39 -7.02
CA VAL A 71 8.18 -12.54 -7.41
C VAL A 71 7.33 -13.63 -8.07
N GLU A 72 6.15 -13.94 -7.52
CA GLU A 72 5.20 -14.88 -8.14
C GLU A 72 4.72 -14.41 -9.52
N VAL A 73 4.29 -13.15 -9.67
CA VAL A 73 3.74 -12.65 -10.93
C VAL A 73 4.81 -12.57 -12.02
N GLU A 74 6.03 -12.14 -11.71
CA GLU A 74 7.11 -12.12 -12.70
C GLU A 74 7.64 -13.53 -13.00
N ALA A 75 7.60 -14.48 -12.06
CA ALA A 75 7.85 -15.89 -12.33
C ALA A 75 6.76 -16.52 -13.23
N PHE A 76 5.49 -16.13 -13.04
CA PHE A 76 4.38 -16.52 -13.92
C PHE A 76 4.58 -15.98 -15.34
N LYS A 77 4.78 -14.66 -15.50
CA LYS A 77 5.08 -14.02 -16.80
C LYS A 77 6.31 -14.59 -17.51
N ARG A 78 7.31 -15.08 -16.76
CA ARG A 78 8.50 -15.74 -17.31
C ARG A 78 8.26 -17.18 -17.74
N SER A 79 7.33 -17.89 -17.10
CA SER A 79 7.03 -19.30 -17.39
C SER A 79 5.92 -19.48 -18.41
N VAL A 80 5.05 -18.49 -18.62
CA VAL A 80 3.93 -18.55 -19.57
C VAL A 80 3.78 -17.24 -20.35
N THR A 81 3.66 -17.35 -21.68
CA THR A 81 3.68 -16.22 -22.63
C THR A 81 2.36 -16.00 -23.39
N GLY A 82 1.31 -16.78 -23.10
CA GLY A 82 0.01 -16.70 -23.78
C GLY A 82 -1.05 -15.93 -23.00
N ALA A 83 -1.91 -15.20 -23.72
CA ALA A 83 -2.97 -14.37 -23.12
C ALA A 83 -4.04 -15.18 -22.37
N GLU A 84 -4.44 -16.32 -22.93
CA GLU A 84 -5.40 -17.27 -22.35
C GLU A 84 -4.99 -17.73 -20.93
N GLN A 85 -3.70 -17.98 -20.72
CA GLN A 85 -3.19 -18.39 -19.42
C GLN A 85 -3.09 -17.21 -18.45
N GLY A 86 -2.83 -16.00 -18.95
CA GLY A 86 -2.93 -14.76 -18.18
C GLY A 86 -4.35 -14.51 -17.65
N GLU A 87 -5.37 -14.76 -18.49
CA GLU A 87 -6.78 -14.73 -18.09
C GLU A 87 -7.08 -15.80 -17.03
N ALA A 88 -6.61 -17.04 -17.21
CA ALA A 88 -6.77 -18.10 -16.21
C ALA A 88 -6.15 -17.75 -14.85
N TYR A 89 -4.94 -17.17 -14.83
CA TYR A 89 -4.28 -16.69 -13.61
C TYR A 89 -5.01 -15.51 -12.97
N PHE A 90 -5.53 -14.58 -13.78
CA PHE A 90 -6.38 -13.49 -13.32
C PHE A 90 -7.65 -14.01 -12.63
N MET A 91 -8.42 -14.88 -13.29
CA MET A 91 -9.66 -15.45 -12.77
C MET A 91 -9.43 -16.28 -11.50
N GLN A 92 -8.34 -17.06 -11.45
CA GLN A 92 -7.94 -17.79 -10.25
C GLN A 92 -7.65 -16.85 -9.08
N ASN A 93 -6.95 -15.75 -9.31
CA ASN A 93 -6.61 -14.79 -8.25
C ASN A 93 -7.82 -13.95 -7.80
N VAL A 94 -8.74 -13.58 -8.70
CA VAL A 94 -10.01 -12.93 -8.33
C VAL A 94 -10.85 -13.87 -7.46
N GLY A 95 -11.08 -15.12 -7.89
CA GLY A 95 -11.86 -16.10 -7.12
C GLY A 95 -11.23 -16.43 -5.76
N ASN A 96 -9.89 -16.55 -5.69
CA ASN A 96 -9.17 -16.67 -4.41
C ASN A 96 -9.39 -15.44 -3.53
N GLY A 97 -9.34 -14.24 -4.10
CA GLY A 97 -9.60 -12.97 -3.40
C GLY A 97 -10.99 -12.89 -2.80
N GLU A 98 -12.02 -13.28 -3.55
CA GLU A 98 -13.42 -13.33 -3.10
C GLU A 98 -13.63 -14.36 -1.97
N VAL A 99 -13.09 -15.57 -2.13
CA VAL A 99 -13.15 -16.61 -1.10
C VAL A 99 -12.46 -16.15 0.19
N LEU A 100 -11.26 -15.57 0.08
CA LEU A 100 -10.52 -15.04 1.24
C LEU A 100 -11.21 -13.82 1.87
N ALA A 101 -11.88 -12.98 1.08
CA ALA A 101 -12.67 -11.87 1.59
C ALA A 101 -13.86 -12.33 2.44
N SER A 102 -14.49 -13.45 2.07
CA SER A 102 -15.60 -14.05 2.85
C SER A 102 -15.16 -14.63 4.21
N MET A 103 -13.87 -14.94 4.38
CA MET A 103 -13.31 -15.51 5.61
C MET A 103 -13.06 -14.48 6.73
N GLY A 104 -13.28 -13.19 6.46
CA GLY A 104 -13.19 -12.12 7.47
C GLY A 104 -11.78 -11.55 7.70
N PRO A 105 -11.60 -10.71 8.74
CA PRO A 105 -10.45 -9.81 8.85
C PRO A 105 -9.06 -10.47 8.83
N GLU A 106 -8.91 -11.65 9.43
CA GLU A 106 -7.65 -12.42 9.44
C GLU A 106 -7.16 -12.81 8.03
N SER A 107 -8.08 -12.91 7.06
CA SER A 107 -7.78 -13.20 5.66
C SER A 107 -7.72 -11.96 4.76
N ALA A 108 -8.01 -10.75 5.28
CA ALA A 108 -8.11 -9.53 4.47
C ALA A 108 -6.80 -9.18 3.73
N LEU A 109 -5.64 -9.39 4.35
CA LEU A 109 -4.33 -9.20 3.70
C LEU A 109 -4.10 -10.23 2.58
N LYS A 110 -4.52 -11.48 2.77
CA LYS A 110 -4.40 -12.54 1.75
C LYS A 110 -5.34 -12.28 0.58
N ALA A 111 -6.57 -11.84 0.85
CA ALA A 111 -7.53 -11.40 -0.16
C ALA A 111 -6.98 -10.23 -1.00
N ALA A 112 -6.47 -9.18 -0.34
CA ALA A 112 -5.84 -8.04 -1.00
C ALA A 112 -4.63 -8.46 -1.85
N THR A 113 -3.82 -9.41 -1.36
CA THR A 113 -2.68 -9.97 -2.10
C THR A 113 -3.13 -10.68 -3.38
N ALA A 114 -4.22 -11.43 -3.35
CA ALA A 114 -4.78 -12.08 -4.54
C ALA A 114 -5.33 -11.05 -5.55
N PHE A 115 -6.10 -10.05 -5.10
CA PHE A 115 -6.56 -8.96 -5.97
C PHE A 115 -5.40 -8.13 -6.57
N PHE A 116 -4.30 -7.95 -5.83
CA PHE A 116 -3.07 -7.30 -6.30
C PHE A 116 -2.32 -8.15 -7.35
N LYS A 117 -2.25 -9.48 -7.19
CA LYS A 117 -1.72 -10.40 -8.20
C LYS A 117 -2.51 -10.34 -9.50
N ALA A 118 -3.84 -10.37 -9.40
CA ALA A 118 -4.75 -10.19 -10.54
C ALA A 118 -4.53 -8.83 -11.24
N LEU A 119 -4.35 -7.74 -10.46
CA LEU A 119 -4.08 -6.40 -10.98
C LEU A 119 -2.78 -6.32 -11.81
N LYS A 120 -1.71 -7.03 -11.42
CA LYS A 120 -0.41 -7.01 -12.11
C LYS A 120 -0.37 -7.82 -13.42
N VAL A 121 -1.40 -8.59 -13.76
CA VAL A 121 -1.54 -9.31 -15.04
C VAL A 121 -2.64 -8.75 -15.94
N TYR A 122 -3.51 -7.88 -15.42
CA TYR A 122 -4.64 -7.31 -16.17
C TYR A 122 -4.19 -6.12 -17.04
N PRO A 123 -4.62 -6.02 -18.32
CA PRO A 123 -4.10 -5.02 -19.27
C PRO A 123 -4.56 -3.57 -18.99
N SER A 124 -5.69 -3.39 -18.30
CA SER A 124 -6.28 -2.07 -17.99
C SER A 124 -6.39 -1.88 -16.46
N PRO A 125 -5.27 -1.75 -15.73
CA PRO A 125 -5.28 -1.83 -14.26
C PRO A 125 -6.13 -0.73 -13.59
N VAL A 126 -6.23 0.47 -14.19
CA VAL A 126 -7.06 1.57 -13.69
C VAL A 126 -8.55 1.22 -13.69
N GLU A 127 -9.02 0.56 -14.74
CA GLU A 127 -10.41 0.12 -14.89
C GLU A 127 -10.76 -0.97 -13.87
N LEU A 128 -9.87 -1.95 -13.69
CA LEU A 128 -10.04 -3.00 -12.69
C LEU A 128 -10.09 -2.45 -11.25
N LEU A 129 -9.31 -1.41 -10.94
CA LEU A 129 -9.39 -0.72 -9.65
C LEU A 129 -10.75 -0.02 -9.45
N MET A 130 -11.32 0.60 -10.49
CA MET A 130 -12.68 1.16 -10.44
C MET A 130 -13.77 0.08 -10.28
N ILE A 131 -13.52 -1.15 -10.73
CA ILE A 131 -14.42 -2.28 -10.45
C ILE A 131 -14.28 -2.70 -8.98
N TYR A 132 -13.05 -2.91 -8.50
CA TYR A 132 -12.78 -3.30 -7.12
C TYR A 132 -13.30 -2.29 -6.09
N GLU A 133 -13.23 -0.98 -6.36
CA GLU A 133 -13.81 0.07 -5.49
C GLU A 133 -15.30 -0.16 -5.21
N ARG A 134 -16.02 -0.78 -6.15
CA ARG A 134 -17.47 -1.01 -6.10
C ARG A 134 -17.86 -2.42 -5.65
N THR A 135 -17.01 -3.43 -5.87
CA THR A 135 -17.32 -4.84 -5.62
C THR A 135 -16.57 -5.45 -4.42
N VAL A 136 -15.38 -4.96 -4.10
CA VAL A 136 -14.53 -5.50 -3.02
C VAL A 136 -14.84 -4.77 -1.70
N PRO A 137 -14.95 -5.48 -0.55
CA PRO A 137 -15.16 -4.84 0.75
C PRO A 137 -14.14 -3.71 1.02
N PRO A 138 -14.57 -2.51 1.47
CA PRO A 138 -13.70 -1.33 1.52
C PRO A 138 -12.38 -1.52 2.29
N HIS A 139 -12.38 -2.33 3.35
CA HIS A 139 -11.18 -2.62 4.13
C HIS A 139 -10.13 -3.44 3.36
N ILE A 140 -10.55 -4.26 2.39
CA ILE A 140 -9.66 -5.03 1.51
C ILE A 140 -9.19 -4.15 0.35
N PHE A 141 -10.09 -3.34 -0.24
CA PHE A 141 -9.71 -2.37 -1.27
C PHE A 141 -8.64 -1.37 -0.77
N GLN A 142 -8.77 -0.88 0.48
CA GLN A 142 -7.76 -0.04 1.12
C GLN A 142 -6.40 -0.74 1.31
N LEU A 143 -6.37 -2.07 1.48
CA LEU A 143 -5.12 -2.84 1.49
C LEU A 143 -4.53 -2.97 0.07
N VAL A 144 -5.35 -3.19 -0.96
CA VAL A 144 -4.90 -3.20 -2.38
C VAL A 144 -4.30 -1.83 -2.77
N MET A 145 -4.89 -0.72 -2.31
CA MET A 145 -4.32 0.63 -2.49
C MET A 145 -2.97 0.80 -1.79
N GLN A 146 -2.81 0.27 -0.57
CA GLN A 146 -1.53 0.29 0.14
C GLN A 146 -0.47 -0.57 -0.54
N MET A 147 -0.84 -1.75 -1.07
CA MET A 147 0.05 -2.61 -1.86
C MET A 147 0.51 -1.92 -3.15
N THR A 148 -0.41 -1.29 -3.88
CA THR A 148 -0.11 -0.56 -5.13
C THR A 148 0.75 0.69 -4.88
N SER A 149 0.48 1.43 -3.80
CA SER A 149 1.31 2.58 -3.39
C SER A 149 2.71 2.16 -2.99
N GLN A 150 2.84 1.05 -2.23
CA GLN A 150 4.14 0.49 -1.87
C GLN A 150 4.92 -0.01 -3.09
N GLU A 151 4.24 -0.56 -4.10
CA GLU A 151 4.88 -0.97 -5.36
C GLU A 151 5.43 0.20 -6.16
N VAL A 152 4.66 1.29 -6.30
CA VAL A 152 5.15 2.52 -6.95
C VAL A 152 6.35 3.11 -6.21
N ALA A 153 6.32 3.11 -4.87
CA ALA A 153 7.45 3.55 -4.05
C ALA A 153 8.69 2.65 -4.20
N ASN A 154 8.51 1.33 -4.31
CA ASN A 154 9.60 0.38 -4.57
C ASN A 154 10.25 0.65 -5.94
N ALA A 155 9.44 0.80 -6.99
CA ALA A 155 9.91 1.04 -8.35
C ALA A 155 10.66 2.38 -8.47
N GLN A 156 10.17 3.44 -7.80
CA GLN A 156 10.86 4.73 -7.76
C GLN A 156 12.20 4.67 -7.02
N GLY A 157 12.32 3.81 -6.00
CA GLY A 157 13.57 3.57 -5.27
C GLY A 157 14.61 2.71 -6.00
N GLN A 158 14.30 2.20 -7.19
CA GLN A 158 15.17 1.30 -7.98
C GLN A 158 15.71 1.91 -9.28
N LYS A 159 15.57 3.23 -9.50
CA LYS A 159 16.08 3.89 -10.70
C LYS A 159 17.62 3.76 -10.79
N PRO A 160 18.20 3.15 -11.85
CA PRO A 160 19.65 3.02 -11.97
C PRO A 160 20.33 4.36 -12.23
N GLU A 161 21.51 4.53 -11.64
CA GLU A 161 22.42 5.64 -11.88
C GLU A 161 23.42 5.22 -12.99
N GLN A 162 23.22 5.72 -14.22
CA GLN A 162 24.08 5.47 -15.38
C GLN A 162 24.24 6.75 -16.23
N GLU A 163 25.48 6.93 -16.74
CA GLU A 163 26.09 8.16 -17.31
C GLU A 163 26.73 9.04 -16.22
N GLU A 164 28.03 9.39 -16.25
CA GLU A 164 29.13 9.23 -17.24
C GLU A 164 30.21 8.21 -16.78
N SER A 165 31.23 7.79 -17.54
CA SER A 165 31.92 8.44 -18.69
C SER A 165 32.51 7.43 -19.69
N LYS A 166 32.85 7.92 -20.89
CA LYS A 166 33.42 7.14 -22.01
C LYS A 166 34.51 7.92 -22.75
N ALA A 167 35.79 7.64 -22.46
CA ALA A 167 36.94 8.06 -23.27
C ALA A 167 38.17 7.19 -22.95
N GLY A 168 38.97 6.83 -23.97
CA GLY A 168 40.19 6.01 -23.78
C GLY A 168 40.58 5.16 -24.98
N SER A 169 40.89 5.78 -26.11
CA SER A 169 41.40 5.11 -27.32
C SER A 169 42.90 4.76 -27.21
N ILE A 170 43.35 3.77 -27.96
CA ILE A 170 44.69 3.68 -28.60
C ILE A 170 44.61 2.65 -29.74
N GLU A 171 45.30 2.91 -30.85
CA GLU A 171 45.43 2.03 -32.03
C GLU A 171 46.79 1.29 -31.99
N GLU A 172 46.95 0.19 -32.73
CA GLU A 172 48.06 0.04 -33.70
C GLU A 172 47.82 -1.14 -34.70
N GLN A 173 48.29 -0.93 -35.95
CA GLN A 173 48.68 -1.81 -37.08
C GLN A 173 48.86 -3.34 -36.86
N ALA A 174 48.84 -4.25 -37.85
CA ALA A 174 48.43 -4.36 -39.28
C ALA A 174 48.60 -5.86 -39.71
N THR A 175 48.67 -6.41 -40.95
CA THR A 175 48.77 -5.92 -42.36
C THR A 175 48.39 -7.06 -43.36
N GLN A 176 47.84 -6.75 -44.54
CA GLN A 176 47.79 -7.59 -45.78
C GLN A 176 47.03 -8.95 -45.72
N GLU A 177 46.64 -9.63 -46.82
CA GLU A 177 47.03 -9.57 -48.24
C GLU A 177 45.82 -9.50 -49.24
N SER A 178 46.10 -9.41 -50.54
CA SER A 178 45.23 -9.01 -51.66
C SER A 178 44.47 -10.14 -52.37
N GLN A 179 43.39 -9.81 -53.11
CA GLN A 179 43.34 -9.94 -54.59
C GLN A 179 42.08 -9.32 -55.25
N LYS A 180 42.17 -9.02 -56.56
CA LYS A 180 41.17 -8.36 -57.43
C LYS A 180 41.45 -8.81 -58.89
N PRO A 181 40.47 -9.21 -59.73
CA PRO A 181 39.92 -8.25 -60.73
C PRO A 181 38.50 -8.47 -61.32
N ALA A 182 37.78 -7.34 -61.47
CA ALA A 182 36.77 -7.05 -62.51
C ALA A 182 35.43 -7.88 -62.50
N SER A 183 34.34 -7.45 -63.15
CA SER A 183 34.12 -6.32 -64.08
C SER A 183 32.68 -5.73 -64.00
N SER A 184 32.42 -4.69 -64.83
CA SER A 184 31.10 -4.22 -65.29
C SER A 184 29.99 -3.84 -64.29
N ALA A 185 29.73 -2.53 -64.19
CA ALA A 185 28.41 -1.92 -63.98
C ALA A 185 27.94 -1.31 -65.35
N PRO A 186 26.81 -0.56 -65.51
CA PRO A 186 25.79 -0.18 -64.52
C PRO A 186 24.31 -0.24 -64.97
N SER A 187 23.38 -0.39 -64.01
CA SER A 187 22.02 0.19 -63.97
C SER A 187 21.33 -0.20 -62.64
N GLY A 188 20.40 0.54 -62.06
CA GLY A 188 19.97 1.92 -62.34
C GLY A 188 18.89 2.38 -61.33
N THR A 189 18.86 3.68 -61.01
CA THR A 189 17.90 4.41 -60.12
C THR A 189 17.75 3.97 -58.64
N PRO A 190 17.79 4.90 -57.67
CA PRO A 190 17.48 4.64 -56.26
C PRO A 190 16.01 4.93 -55.90
N ALA A 191 15.55 4.40 -54.77
CA ALA A 191 14.30 4.83 -54.13
C ALA A 191 14.46 4.80 -52.60
N SER A 192 14.77 5.95 -52.00
CA SER A 192 14.89 6.09 -50.55
C SER A 192 13.57 6.49 -49.89
N ALA A 193 13.31 5.88 -48.75
CA ALA A 193 12.44 6.34 -47.67
C ALA A 193 13.14 5.96 -46.34
N PRO A 194 12.81 6.56 -45.17
CA PRO A 194 11.62 7.35 -44.87
C PRO A 194 11.91 8.69 -44.13
N SER A 195 10.88 9.22 -43.47
CA SER A 195 10.88 10.12 -42.29
C SER A 195 11.58 11.48 -42.36
N ASP A 196 10.79 12.56 -42.26
CA ASP A 196 10.72 13.39 -41.03
C ASP A 196 9.44 14.26 -41.04
N THR A 197 8.53 14.11 -40.06
CA THR A 197 8.30 14.91 -38.83
C THR A 197 7.39 16.14 -39.00
N SER A 198 6.90 16.67 -37.86
CA SER A 198 5.91 17.76 -37.71
C SER A 198 4.45 17.39 -38.07
N SER A 199 3.41 17.90 -37.40
CA SER A 199 3.36 18.90 -36.32
C SER A 199 2.60 18.44 -35.06
N HIS A 200 2.88 19.10 -33.93
CA HIS A 200 2.11 19.04 -32.69
C HIS A 200 1.25 20.30 -32.60
N GLU A 201 -0.07 20.17 -32.56
CA GLU A 201 -1.00 21.26 -32.26
C GLU A 201 -2.32 20.69 -31.73
N TRP A 202 -2.77 21.20 -30.58
CA TRP A 202 -4.17 21.47 -30.18
C TRP A 202 -4.14 21.94 -28.72
N GLU A 203 -4.21 23.25 -28.52
CA GLU A 203 -4.12 23.87 -27.20
C GLU A 203 -5.44 23.85 -26.41
N ASN A 204 -5.31 24.11 -25.11
CA ASN A 204 -6.28 24.68 -24.17
C ASN A 204 -7.65 25.11 -24.74
N ILE A 205 -8.73 24.53 -24.20
CA ILE A 205 -10.06 25.16 -24.21
C ILE A 205 -10.58 25.31 -22.78
N ASN A 206 -10.46 26.55 -22.29
CA ASN A 206 -11.27 27.25 -21.28
C ASN A 206 -11.50 26.64 -19.89
N GLY A 207 -11.30 27.47 -18.87
CA GLY A 207 -11.80 27.26 -17.51
C GLY A 207 -12.94 28.22 -17.14
N SER A 208 -13.36 28.11 -15.87
CA SER A 208 -14.20 29.07 -15.13
C SER A 208 -15.54 29.51 -15.76
N GLU A 209 -16.62 28.90 -15.28
CA GLU A 209 -17.80 29.68 -14.87
C GLU A 209 -18.11 29.40 -13.40
N THR A 210 -18.05 30.44 -12.57
CA THR A 210 -18.62 30.44 -11.22
C THR A 210 -19.99 31.11 -11.29
N ASN A 211 -21.03 30.51 -10.73
CA ASN A 211 -22.27 31.23 -10.47
C ASN A 211 -22.77 31.05 -9.03
N LYS A 212 -23.46 32.07 -8.54
CA LYS A 212 -24.14 32.15 -7.24
C LYS A 212 -25.64 32.34 -7.49
N GLN A 213 -26.39 32.49 -6.39
CA GLN A 213 -27.84 32.76 -6.34
C GLN A 213 -28.68 31.50 -6.61
N SER A 214 -29.72 31.20 -5.82
CA SER A 214 -30.29 31.92 -4.65
C SER A 214 -30.44 31.00 -3.45
#